data_AF-A0A031LTH8-F1
#
_entry.id   AF-A0A031LTH8-F1
#
_cell.length_a   1.000
_cell.length_b   1.000
_cell.length_c   1.000
_cell.angle_alpha   90.00
_cell.angle_beta   90.00
_cell.angle_gamma   90.00
#
_symmetry.space_group_name_H-M   'P 1'
#
loop_
_entity.id
_entity.type
_entity.pdbx_description
1 polymer ?
#
loop_
_entity_poly.entity_id
_entity_poly.type
_entity_poly.pdbx_seq_one_letter_code
_entity_poly.pdbx_strand_id
1 'polypeptide(L)'
;MGYWFKPLLPRSSSIMEHPFFAQWLLKEQSIRHFDIVKTSEFLFVIAPTSQFEQNPFSIRRFLFEDRMEYNQQIYLNGLVLDMRRYNEEGYIKQFMEHVQMMVTIQHQVHKDVIQIVHEFEDVAEQKILPLLTQNLGMAGSNSDFVAKQHLRKIEQVLTVELLQPLVVALEQHLSHIEEYEHLFKSVHRIFSDILANYKDFKQQPSLFFNSSVQLFEYKLLAYLKLLEKRKDEIFVPLNMYERGVMHERSKKPLNVLQEDLSQHIQDYREMLSHTMRLKRDYAEVQGSFLKRMVAGEKLEKELQQTSLAMVKIKKQAYLDILSVPKNYRKYSIFIEFESFSATSDFERHYAFPSGQNGLTKLPVLVKLPENLEDFNLEDLNMMLSQDISASPLFS
;
A
#
# COMPACT_ATOMS: atom_id res chain seq x y z
N MET A 1 13.60 -13.57 -4.41
CA MET A 1 14.54 -13.17 -5.47
C MET A 1 13.76 -12.95 -6.76
N GLY A 2 13.43 -11.71 -7.11
CA GLY A 2 12.67 -11.44 -8.34
C GLY A 2 12.38 -9.95 -8.55
N TYR A 3 13.42 -9.12 -8.61
CA TYR A 3 13.29 -7.67 -8.86
C TYR A 3 14.37 -7.14 -9.81
N TRP A 4 14.82 -7.96 -10.77
CA TRP A 4 16.02 -7.66 -11.55
C TRP A 4 15.78 -7.48 -13.06
N PHE A 5 14.54 -7.67 -13.52
CA PHE A 5 14.18 -7.40 -14.91
C PHE A 5 13.03 -6.42 -14.94
N LYS A 6 13.23 -5.29 -15.63
CA LYS A 6 12.15 -4.36 -15.99
C LYS A 6 11.39 -5.00 -17.15
N PRO A 7 10.18 -5.57 -16.96
CA PRO A 7 9.34 -5.85 -18.11
C PRO A 7 9.10 -4.53 -18.83
N LEU A 8 9.27 -4.53 -20.15
CA LEU A 8 8.99 -3.36 -20.96
C LEU A 8 7.47 -3.14 -20.93
N LEU A 9 7.04 -1.98 -20.45
CA LEU A 9 5.67 -1.52 -20.63
C LEU A 9 5.39 -1.45 -22.16
N PRO A 10 4.16 -1.75 -22.62
CA PRO A 10 3.79 -1.87 -24.04
C PRO A 10 4.01 -0.64 -24.93
N ARG A 11 4.69 0.43 -24.47
CA ARG A 11 4.86 1.70 -25.20
C ARG A 11 6.26 2.33 -25.16
N SER A 12 7.26 1.72 -24.51
CA SER A 12 8.56 2.40 -24.28
C SER A 12 9.81 1.80 -24.96
N SER A 13 9.70 1.09 -26.09
CA SER A 13 10.91 0.57 -26.77
C SER A 13 11.00 0.93 -28.25
N SER A 14 12.18 1.39 -28.69
CA SER A 14 12.56 1.67 -30.08
C SER A 14 12.52 0.44 -31.03
N ILE A 15 11.98 -0.70 -30.59
CA ILE A 15 11.60 -1.85 -31.42
C ILE A 15 10.36 -1.55 -32.27
N MET A 16 9.57 -0.55 -31.85
CA MET A 16 8.21 -0.24 -32.31
C MET A 16 8.11 0.43 -33.69
N GLU A 17 9.19 0.58 -34.47
CA GLU A 17 9.08 1.19 -35.80
C GLU A 17 8.57 0.20 -36.86
N HIS A 18 8.84 -1.10 -36.69
CA HIS A 18 8.42 -2.09 -37.68
C HIS A 18 6.93 -2.47 -37.49
N PRO A 19 6.10 -2.46 -38.55
CA PRO A 19 4.65 -2.68 -38.45
C PRO A 19 4.26 -3.99 -37.76
N PHE A 20 5.03 -5.06 -37.94
CA PHE A 20 4.81 -6.33 -37.25
C PHE A 20 4.83 -6.19 -35.72
N PHE A 21 5.83 -5.50 -35.16
CA PHE A 21 5.92 -5.32 -33.71
C PHE A 21 4.88 -4.33 -33.20
N ALA A 22 4.71 -3.21 -33.89
CA ALA A 22 3.82 -2.13 -33.48
C ALA A 22 2.33 -2.49 -33.58
N GLN A 23 1.93 -3.20 -34.63
CA GLN A 23 0.52 -3.44 -34.94
C GLN A 23 0.06 -4.85 -34.58
N TRP A 24 0.93 -5.85 -34.72
CA TRP A 24 0.54 -7.25 -34.49
C TRP A 24 1.02 -7.75 -33.13
N LEU A 25 2.32 -7.68 -32.82
CA LEU A 25 2.83 -8.26 -31.58
C LEU A 25 2.31 -7.55 -30.33
N LEU A 26 2.23 -6.22 -30.34
CA LEU A 26 1.64 -5.47 -29.21
C LEU A 26 0.14 -5.73 -29.05
N LYS A 27 -0.57 -5.93 -30.17
CA LYS A 27 -1.98 -6.34 -30.13
C LYS A 27 -2.13 -7.74 -29.54
N GLU A 28 -1.29 -8.68 -29.95
CA GLU A 28 -1.29 -10.01 -29.33
C GLU A 28 -0.81 -9.96 -27.87
N GLN A 29 0.06 -9.02 -27.50
CA GLN A 29 0.49 -8.80 -26.12
C GLN A 29 -0.66 -8.31 -25.25
N SER A 30 -1.46 -7.35 -25.72
CA SER A 30 -2.64 -6.88 -24.97
C SER A 30 -3.73 -7.95 -24.88
N ILE A 31 -3.82 -8.83 -25.88
CA ILE A 31 -4.76 -9.96 -25.86
C ILE A 31 -4.25 -11.04 -24.88
N ARG A 32 -2.98 -11.46 -24.99
CA ARG A 32 -2.45 -12.68 -24.35
C ARG A 32 -1.63 -12.45 -23.10
N HIS A 33 -1.33 -11.18 -22.78
CA HIS A 33 -0.65 -10.74 -21.56
C HIS A 33 0.71 -11.40 -21.31
N PHE A 34 1.47 -11.70 -22.37
CA PHE A 34 2.85 -12.16 -22.24
C PHE A 34 3.81 -10.99 -21.99
N ASP A 35 4.91 -11.26 -21.31
CA ASP A 35 6.02 -10.33 -21.15
C ASP A 35 6.91 -10.38 -22.40
N ILE A 36 7.38 -9.21 -22.84
CA ILE A 36 8.37 -9.11 -23.91
C ILE A 36 9.70 -8.69 -23.29
N VAL A 37 10.72 -9.54 -23.42
CA VAL A 37 12.09 -9.25 -23.00
C VAL A 37 12.99 -9.20 -24.23
N LYS A 38 13.59 -8.03 -24.47
CA LYS A 38 14.50 -7.83 -25.60
C LYS A 38 15.95 -8.01 -25.16
N THR A 39 16.73 -8.70 -25.99
CA THR A 39 18.20 -8.71 -25.95
C THR A 39 18.78 -8.11 -27.24
N SER A 40 20.09 -8.17 -27.43
CA SER A 40 20.75 -7.69 -28.65
C SER A 40 20.36 -8.48 -29.91
N GLU A 41 20.08 -9.77 -29.76
CA GLU A 41 19.86 -10.69 -30.90
C GLU A 41 18.48 -11.34 -30.89
N PHE A 42 17.86 -11.46 -29.72
CA PHE A 42 16.60 -12.19 -29.54
C PHE A 42 15.54 -11.34 -28.85
N LEU A 43 14.30 -11.62 -29.20
CA LEU A 43 13.11 -11.13 -28.51
C LEU A 43 12.39 -12.32 -27.88
N PHE A 44 12.33 -12.34 -26.56
CA PHE A 44 11.67 -13.37 -25.78
C PHE A 44 10.24 -12.94 -25.48
N VAL A 45 9.30 -13.83 -25.76
CA VAL A 45 7.87 -13.65 -25.50
C VAL A 45 7.47 -14.68 -24.47
N ILE A 46 7.11 -14.25 -23.26
CA ILE A 46 7.05 -15.13 -22.09
C ILE A 46 5.64 -15.10 -21.51
N ALA A 47 4.98 -16.25 -21.47
CA ALA A 47 3.63 -16.35 -20.91
C ALA A 47 3.67 -16.12 -19.38
N PRO A 48 2.61 -15.51 -18.81
CA PRO A 48 2.52 -15.28 -17.38
C PRO A 48 2.47 -16.60 -16.60
N THR A 49 2.85 -16.58 -15.32
CA THR A 49 2.72 -17.75 -14.43
C THR A 49 1.40 -17.74 -13.66
N SER A 50 0.77 -18.91 -13.54
CA SER A 50 -0.39 -19.12 -12.67
C SER A 50 0.00 -19.13 -11.19
N GLN A 51 1.23 -19.56 -10.85
CA GLN A 51 1.72 -19.63 -9.47
C GLN A 51 2.80 -18.57 -9.20
N PHE A 52 2.60 -17.74 -8.17
CA PHE A 52 3.49 -16.64 -7.79
C PHE A 52 4.91 -17.09 -7.38
N GLU A 53 5.05 -18.33 -6.88
CA GLU A 53 6.36 -18.88 -6.49
C GLU A 53 7.20 -19.36 -7.67
N GLN A 54 6.61 -19.48 -8.86
CA GLN A 54 7.32 -19.94 -10.05
C GLN A 54 7.95 -18.76 -10.77
N ASN A 55 9.26 -18.84 -11.01
CA ASN A 55 9.99 -17.85 -11.81
C ASN A 55 9.51 -17.89 -13.28
N PRO A 56 8.86 -16.83 -13.79
CA PRO A 56 8.37 -16.81 -15.16
C PRO A 56 9.48 -16.92 -16.21
N PHE A 57 10.72 -16.51 -15.86
CA PHE A 57 11.91 -16.52 -16.71
C PHE A 57 12.75 -17.81 -16.59
N SER A 58 12.24 -18.86 -15.94
CA SER A 58 12.96 -20.14 -15.80
C SER A 58 13.15 -20.82 -17.16
N ILE A 59 14.38 -21.27 -17.45
CA ILE A 59 14.69 -22.02 -18.69
C ILE A 59 13.83 -23.27 -18.86
N ARG A 60 13.39 -23.88 -17.74
CA ARG A 60 12.50 -25.03 -17.74
C ARG A 60 11.21 -24.72 -18.51
N ARG A 61 10.67 -23.51 -18.40
CA ARG A 61 9.44 -23.13 -19.09
C ARG A 61 9.57 -23.02 -20.60
N PHE A 62 10.78 -22.79 -21.12
CA PHE A 62 11.05 -22.83 -22.56
C PHE A 62 11.21 -24.27 -23.09
N LEU A 63 11.44 -25.24 -22.20
CA LEU A 63 11.73 -26.63 -22.56
C LEU A 63 10.54 -27.57 -22.40
N PHE A 64 9.47 -27.14 -21.70
CA PHE A 64 8.31 -27.97 -21.42
C PHE A 64 7.02 -27.32 -21.96
N GLU A 65 6.24 -28.13 -22.66
CA GLU A 65 4.90 -27.82 -23.14
C GLU A 65 3.87 -28.18 -22.05
N ASP A 66 2.90 -27.30 -21.83
CA ASP A 66 1.77 -27.62 -20.96
C ASP A 66 0.66 -28.32 -21.76
N ARG A 67 0.18 -29.45 -21.25
CA ARG A 67 -0.96 -30.19 -21.78
C ARG A 67 -2.12 -30.05 -20.81
N MET A 68 -3.17 -29.33 -21.23
CA MET A 68 -4.43 -29.31 -20.48
C MET A 68 -5.16 -30.64 -20.67
N GLU A 69 -5.51 -31.31 -19.58
CA GLU A 69 -6.11 -32.67 -19.59
C GLU A 69 -7.38 -32.79 -20.42
N TYR A 70 -8.10 -31.68 -20.64
CA TYR A 70 -9.41 -31.67 -21.30
C TYR A 70 -9.39 -31.45 -22.83
N ASN A 71 -8.31 -30.94 -23.44
CA ASN A 71 -8.38 -30.50 -24.85
C ASN A 71 -7.30 -31.04 -25.80
N GLN A 72 -6.34 -31.86 -25.34
CA GLN A 72 -5.19 -32.34 -26.16
C GLN A 72 -4.42 -31.23 -26.92
N GLN A 73 -4.67 -29.95 -26.62
CA GLN A 73 -3.97 -28.81 -27.19
C GLN A 73 -2.67 -28.57 -26.43
N ILE A 74 -1.60 -28.34 -27.19
CA ILE A 74 -0.28 -27.98 -26.70
C ILE A 74 -0.26 -26.48 -26.47
N TYR A 75 0.10 -26.05 -25.26
CA TYR A 75 0.31 -24.64 -24.95
C TYR A 75 1.77 -24.32 -24.69
N LEU A 76 2.20 -23.17 -25.20
CA LEU A 76 3.58 -22.69 -25.12
C LEU A 76 3.72 -21.64 -24.00
N ASN A 77 4.77 -21.80 -23.19
CA ASN A 77 5.06 -20.93 -22.05
C ASN A 77 6.08 -19.82 -22.37
N GLY A 78 6.84 -19.98 -23.45
CA GLY A 78 7.82 -19.02 -23.89
C GLY A 78 8.19 -19.24 -25.35
N LEU A 79 8.37 -18.16 -26.09
CA LEU A 79 8.82 -18.14 -27.47
C LEU A 79 10.04 -17.25 -27.61
N VAL A 80 10.86 -17.56 -28.61
CA VAL A 80 12.03 -16.78 -28.95
C VAL A 80 11.95 -16.40 -30.42
N LEU A 81 12.03 -15.10 -30.69
CA LEU A 81 12.15 -14.54 -32.02
C LEU A 81 13.59 -14.11 -32.24
N ASP A 82 14.22 -14.63 -33.29
CA ASP A 82 15.51 -14.13 -33.78
C ASP A 82 15.30 -12.82 -34.55
N MET A 83 15.85 -11.73 -34.03
CA MET A 83 15.72 -10.39 -34.61
C MET A 83 16.51 -10.23 -35.92
N ARG A 84 17.28 -11.23 -36.36
CA ARG A 84 17.92 -11.24 -37.68
C ARG A 84 17.00 -11.81 -38.78
N ARG A 85 15.97 -12.55 -38.38
CA ARG A 85 15.13 -13.36 -39.29
C ARG A 85 13.69 -12.86 -39.41
N TYR A 86 13.33 -11.78 -38.71
CA TYR A 86 11.96 -11.25 -38.70
C TYR A 86 11.47 -10.73 -40.06
N ASN A 87 12.33 -10.56 -41.07
CA ASN A 87 11.93 -10.21 -42.44
C ASN A 87 11.63 -11.45 -43.30
N GLU A 88 11.87 -12.67 -42.81
CA GLU A 88 11.55 -13.90 -43.52
C GLU A 88 10.06 -14.24 -43.31
N GLU A 89 9.25 -14.16 -44.37
CA GLU A 89 7.79 -14.37 -44.28
C GLU A 89 7.41 -15.73 -43.65
N GLY A 90 8.10 -16.81 -44.03
CA GLY A 90 7.83 -18.15 -43.49
C GLY A 90 8.15 -18.26 -42.00
N TYR A 91 9.22 -17.62 -41.55
CA TYR A 91 9.65 -17.62 -40.14
C TYR A 91 8.68 -16.82 -39.28
N ILE A 92 8.28 -15.62 -39.73
CA ILE A 92 7.28 -14.81 -39.03
C ILE A 92 5.93 -15.49 -38.97
N LYS A 93 5.47 -16.10 -40.08
CA LYS A 93 4.20 -16.81 -40.08
C LYS A 93 4.19 -17.95 -39.05
N GLN A 94 5.25 -18.75 -39.01
CA GLN A 94 5.39 -19.82 -38.01
C GLN A 94 5.45 -19.27 -36.58
N PHE A 95 6.18 -18.17 -36.38
CA PHE A 95 6.20 -17.49 -35.07
C PHE A 95 4.80 -17.02 -34.67
N MET A 96 4.03 -16.42 -35.60
CA MET A 96 2.66 -15.99 -35.35
C MET A 96 1.75 -17.15 -34.94
N GLU A 97 1.86 -18.30 -35.61
CA GLU A 97 1.15 -19.53 -35.24
C GLU A 97 1.53 -20.01 -33.83
N HIS A 98 2.81 -19.92 -33.46
CA HIS A 98 3.27 -20.25 -32.12
C HIS A 98 2.75 -19.29 -31.04
N VAL A 99 2.67 -17.98 -31.32
CA VAL A 99 2.06 -17.01 -30.38
C VAL A 99 0.60 -17.35 -30.12
N GLN A 100 -0.13 -17.85 -31.14
CA GLN A 100 -1.52 -18.26 -30.96
C GLN A 100 -1.68 -19.45 -30.02
N MET A 101 -0.65 -20.31 -29.91
CA MET A 101 -0.58 -21.43 -28.99
C MET A 101 -0.03 -21.06 -27.61
N MET A 102 0.33 -19.80 -27.35
CA MET A 102 0.75 -19.41 -26.01
C MET A 102 -0.40 -19.50 -25.01
N VAL A 103 -0.11 -19.93 -23.78
CA VAL A 103 -1.07 -19.97 -22.67
C VAL A 103 -1.68 -18.57 -22.51
N THR A 104 -2.99 -18.43 -22.71
CA THR A 104 -3.70 -17.18 -22.49
C THR A 104 -4.48 -17.25 -21.18
N ILE A 105 -4.30 -16.24 -20.32
CA ILE A 105 -5.20 -16.00 -19.19
C ILE A 105 -6.64 -15.78 -19.69
N GLN A 106 -6.80 -15.34 -20.94
CA GLN A 106 -8.10 -15.05 -21.57
C GLN A 106 -9.09 -16.20 -21.69
N HIS A 107 -8.69 -17.48 -21.62
CA HIS A 107 -9.70 -18.54 -21.65
C HIS A 107 -10.53 -18.62 -20.35
N GLN A 108 -10.16 -17.87 -19.30
CA GLN A 108 -10.80 -17.94 -17.98
C GLN A 108 -11.26 -16.59 -17.42
N VAL A 109 -10.99 -15.47 -18.11
CA VAL A 109 -11.33 -14.12 -17.62
C VAL A 109 -12.26 -13.40 -18.61
N HIS A 110 -13.42 -12.92 -18.13
CA HIS A 110 -14.38 -12.22 -18.98
C HIS A 110 -13.84 -10.88 -19.48
N LYS A 111 -14.28 -10.47 -20.68
CA LYS A 111 -13.86 -9.22 -21.32
C LYS A 111 -14.13 -7.97 -20.47
N ASP A 112 -15.19 -8.00 -19.66
CA ASP A 112 -15.55 -6.89 -18.78
C ASP A 112 -14.50 -6.68 -17.69
N VAL A 113 -13.89 -7.76 -17.19
CA VAL A 113 -12.80 -7.68 -16.20
C VAL A 113 -11.52 -7.11 -16.83
N ILE A 114 -11.23 -7.50 -18.07
CA ILE A 114 -10.10 -6.95 -18.83
C ILE A 114 -10.28 -5.45 -19.04
N GLN A 115 -11.50 -5.02 -19.37
CA GLN A 115 -11.83 -3.61 -19.56
C GLN A 115 -11.62 -2.81 -18.26
N ILE A 116 -12.08 -3.33 -17.11
CA ILE A 116 -11.85 -2.71 -15.80
C ILE A 116 -10.36 -2.55 -15.52
N VAL A 117 -9.55 -3.58 -15.80
CA VAL A 117 -8.10 -3.52 -15.62
C VAL A 117 -7.48 -2.43 -16.50
N HIS A 118 -7.89 -2.34 -17.77
CA HIS A 118 -7.42 -1.28 -18.66
C HIS A 118 -7.79 0.12 -18.16
N GLU A 119 -8.99 0.29 -17.61
CA GLU A 119 -9.39 1.56 -17.00
C GLU A 119 -8.48 1.93 -15.81
N PHE A 120 -8.08 0.97 -14.98
CA PHE A 120 -7.15 1.22 -13.88
C PHE A 120 -5.74 1.57 -14.38
N GLU A 121 -5.28 0.92 -15.45
CA GLU A 121 -4.02 1.23 -16.10
C GLU A 121 -4.02 2.64 -16.71
N ASP A 122 -5.11 3.03 -17.37
CA ASP A 122 -5.29 4.37 -17.94
C ASP A 122 -5.30 5.44 -16.85
N VAL A 123 -5.99 5.21 -15.72
CA VAL A 123 -5.95 6.13 -14.57
C VAL A 123 -4.52 6.28 -14.04
N ALA A 124 -3.77 5.18 -13.92
CA ALA A 124 -2.39 5.22 -13.49
C ALA A 124 -1.52 6.03 -14.46
N GLU A 125 -1.54 5.69 -15.75
CA GLU A 125 -0.69 6.29 -16.79
C GLU A 125 -1.04 7.75 -17.07
N GLN A 126 -2.33 8.07 -17.17
CA GLN A 126 -2.80 9.38 -17.65
C GLN A 126 -3.03 10.39 -16.53
N LYS A 127 -3.22 9.96 -15.28
CA LYS A 127 -3.54 10.86 -14.15
C LYS A 127 -2.56 10.79 -13.00
N ILE A 128 -2.20 9.59 -12.54
CA ILE A 128 -1.34 9.44 -11.36
C ILE A 128 0.13 9.70 -11.70
N LEU A 129 0.69 9.02 -12.70
CA LEU A 129 2.09 9.16 -13.07
C LEU A 129 2.48 10.60 -13.44
N PRO A 130 1.68 11.37 -14.20
CA PRO A 130 1.99 12.77 -14.46
C PRO A 130 2.17 13.60 -13.19
N LEU A 131 1.35 13.37 -12.15
CA LEU A 131 1.50 14.04 -10.86
C LEU A 131 2.81 13.67 -10.16
N LEU A 132 3.33 12.45 -10.36
CA LEU A 132 4.61 12.01 -9.80
C LEU A 132 5.83 12.52 -10.59
N THR A 133 5.65 12.81 -11.87
CA THR A 133 6.73 13.40 -12.70
C THR A 133 6.82 14.93 -12.60
N GLN A 134 5.80 15.57 -12.02
CA GLN A 134 5.77 17.03 -11.87
C GLN A 134 6.88 17.49 -10.91
N ASN A 135 7.70 18.44 -11.37
CA ASN A 135 8.68 19.11 -10.52
C ASN A 135 7.98 20.21 -9.70
N LEU A 136 8.01 20.09 -8.38
CA LEU A 136 7.36 21.06 -7.48
C LEU A 136 8.20 22.33 -7.26
N GLY A 137 9.42 22.38 -7.80
CA GLY A 137 10.32 23.52 -7.69
C GLY A 137 10.86 23.77 -6.27
N MET A 138 11.75 24.75 -6.16
CA MET A 138 12.29 25.23 -4.88
C MET A 138 11.37 26.33 -4.33
N ALA A 139 10.18 25.97 -3.86
CA ALA A 139 9.27 26.92 -3.23
C ALA A 139 9.76 27.23 -1.80
N GLY A 140 10.66 28.20 -1.63
CA GLY A 140 11.31 28.62 -0.37
C GLY A 140 10.58 28.28 0.96
N SER A 141 9.97 29.27 1.61
CA SER A 141 9.38 29.11 2.95
C SER A 141 8.07 28.28 3.02
N ASN A 142 7.54 27.85 1.87
CA ASN A 142 6.22 27.19 1.75
C ASN A 142 6.30 25.75 1.18
N SER A 143 7.49 25.16 1.09
CA SER A 143 7.72 23.84 0.50
C SER A 143 6.85 22.74 1.11
N ASP A 144 6.69 22.73 2.44
CA ASP A 144 5.85 21.76 3.16
C ASP A 144 4.37 21.85 2.80
N PHE A 145 3.84 23.08 2.68
CA PHE A 145 2.44 23.29 2.32
C PHE A 145 2.18 22.83 0.88
N VAL A 146 3.07 23.19 -0.05
CA VAL A 146 2.98 22.79 -1.46
C VAL A 146 3.05 21.27 -1.59
N ALA A 147 3.99 20.63 -0.89
CA ALA A 147 4.11 19.17 -0.87
C ALA A 147 2.82 18.52 -0.34
N LYS A 148 2.30 18.95 0.81
CA LYS A 148 1.05 18.41 1.37
C LYS A 148 -0.14 18.59 0.44
N GLN A 149 -0.28 19.76 -0.20
CA GLN A 149 -1.35 20.01 -1.15
C GLN A 149 -1.23 19.10 -2.39
N HIS A 150 -0.02 18.87 -2.88
CA HIS A 150 0.22 17.97 -4.01
C HIS A 150 -0.07 16.51 -3.66
N LEU A 151 0.39 16.03 -2.50
CA LEU A 151 0.11 14.69 -2.00
C LEU A 151 -1.40 14.45 -1.84
N ARG A 152 -2.16 15.44 -1.35
CA ARG A 152 -3.62 15.35 -1.26
C ARG A 152 -4.29 15.17 -2.62
N LYS A 153 -3.79 15.83 -3.68
CA LYS A 153 -4.30 15.63 -5.04
C LYS A 153 -4.05 14.20 -5.52
N ILE A 154 -2.85 13.68 -5.30
CA ILE A 154 -2.49 12.29 -5.65
C ILE A 154 -3.41 11.31 -4.89
N GLU A 155 -3.57 11.51 -3.57
CA GLU A 155 -4.44 10.68 -2.73
C GLU A 155 -5.90 10.70 -3.18
N GLN A 156 -6.40 11.88 -3.57
CA GLN A 156 -7.76 12.04 -4.08
C GLN A 156 -7.97 11.27 -5.38
N VAL A 157 -7.06 11.40 -6.35
CA VAL A 157 -7.14 10.68 -7.62
C VAL A 157 -7.05 9.17 -7.38
N LEU A 158 -6.10 8.71 -6.56
CA LEU A 158 -5.98 7.30 -6.16
C LEU A 158 -7.30 6.79 -5.55
N THR A 159 -7.85 7.53 -4.60
CA THR A 159 -9.04 7.11 -3.86
C THR A 159 -10.27 7.01 -4.75
N VAL A 160 -10.55 8.07 -5.50
CA VAL A 160 -11.79 8.20 -6.27
C VAL A 160 -11.75 7.36 -7.55
N GLU A 161 -10.60 7.31 -8.21
CA GLU A 161 -10.51 6.73 -9.56
C GLU A 161 -9.90 5.32 -9.60
N LEU A 162 -9.33 4.85 -8.49
CA LEU A 162 -8.70 3.53 -8.44
C LEU A 162 -9.20 2.70 -7.25
N LEU A 163 -9.14 3.23 -6.03
CA LEU A 163 -9.48 2.47 -4.82
C LEU A 163 -10.97 2.19 -4.66
N GLN A 164 -11.83 3.17 -4.93
CA GLN A 164 -13.29 2.99 -4.90
C GLN A 164 -13.76 2.07 -6.04
N PRO A 165 -13.36 2.29 -7.30
CA PRO A 165 -13.66 1.37 -8.40
C PRO A 165 -13.18 -0.06 -8.18
N LEU A 166 -12.02 -0.26 -7.52
CA LEU A 166 -11.53 -1.59 -7.16
C LEU A 166 -12.53 -2.37 -6.30
N VAL A 167 -13.14 -1.73 -5.30
CA VAL A 167 -14.15 -2.39 -4.47
C VAL A 167 -15.41 -2.71 -5.26
N VAL A 168 -15.85 -1.79 -6.13
CA VAL A 168 -16.99 -2.03 -7.02
C VAL A 168 -16.71 -3.24 -7.93
N ALA A 169 -15.53 -3.31 -8.52
CA ALA A 169 -15.08 -4.44 -9.34
C ALA A 169 -15.18 -5.77 -8.58
N LEU A 170 -14.59 -5.82 -7.39
CA LEU A 170 -14.59 -7.01 -6.52
C LEU A 170 -15.99 -7.48 -6.12
N GLU A 171 -16.93 -6.54 -5.93
CA GLU A 171 -18.28 -6.83 -5.46
C GLU A 171 -19.28 -7.16 -6.56
N GLN A 172 -19.11 -6.60 -7.77
CA GLN A 172 -20.16 -6.58 -8.80
C GLN A 172 -19.75 -7.17 -10.14
N HIS A 173 -18.45 -7.27 -10.44
CA HIS A 173 -17.98 -7.56 -11.80
C HIS A 173 -17.21 -8.88 -11.94
N LEU A 174 -16.79 -9.49 -10.82
CA LEU A 174 -16.04 -10.73 -10.83
C LEU A 174 -16.91 -11.92 -10.42
N SER A 175 -16.71 -13.06 -11.08
CA SER A 175 -17.46 -14.29 -10.82
C SER A 175 -16.57 -15.49 -10.53
N HIS A 176 -15.38 -15.57 -11.16
CA HIS A 176 -14.48 -16.72 -11.05
C HIS A 176 -13.15 -16.37 -10.38
N ILE A 177 -12.54 -17.35 -9.70
CA ILE A 177 -11.31 -17.16 -8.92
C ILE A 177 -10.14 -16.65 -9.79
N GLU A 178 -10.10 -17.04 -11.05
CA GLU A 178 -9.11 -16.60 -12.03
C GLU A 178 -9.20 -15.09 -12.31
N GLU A 179 -10.41 -14.52 -12.26
CA GLU A 179 -10.66 -13.10 -12.47
C GLU A 179 -10.23 -12.27 -11.26
N TYR A 180 -10.48 -12.78 -10.06
CA TYR A 180 -9.95 -12.21 -8.83
C TYR A 180 -8.42 -12.25 -8.81
N GLU A 181 -7.82 -13.35 -9.26
CA GLU A 181 -6.37 -13.47 -9.35
C GLU A 181 -5.79 -12.52 -10.40
N HIS A 182 -6.43 -12.39 -11.56
CA HIS A 182 -6.03 -11.44 -12.59
C HIS A 182 -6.10 -10.00 -12.06
N LEU A 183 -7.22 -9.62 -11.43
CA LEU A 183 -7.37 -8.29 -10.85
C LEU A 183 -6.32 -8.00 -9.78
N PHE A 184 -6.03 -8.97 -8.90
CA PHE A 184 -4.96 -8.85 -7.91
C PHE A 184 -3.60 -8.55 -8.57
N LYS A 185 -3.21 -9.36 -9.56
CA LYS A 185 -1.94 -9.20 -10.27
C LYS A 185 -1.84 -7.83 -10.95
N SER A 186 -2.93 -7.37 -11.58
CA SER A 186 -2.97 -6.08 -12.26
C SER A 186 -2.88 -4.91 -11.30
N VAL A 187 -3.67 -4.91 -10.21
CA VAL A 187 -3.63 -3.86 -9.17
C VAL A 187 -2.26 -3.84 -8.49
N HIS A 188 -1.69 -5.02 -8.19
CA HIS A 188 -0.35 -5.13 -7.60
C HIS A 188 0.72 -4.52 -8.49
N ARG A 189 0.68 -4.79 -9.80
CA ARG A 189 1.57 -4.17 -10.79
C ARG A 189 1.41 -2.65 -10.81
N ILE A 190 0.18 -2.15 -10.89
CA ILE A 190 -0.11 -0.71 -10.92
C ILE A 190 0.46 0.00 -9.68
N PHE A 191 0.22 -0.54 -8.48
CA PHE A 191 0.78 0.03 -7.25
C PHE A 191 2.30 -0.05 -7.17
N SER A 192 2.89 -1.12 -7.70
CA SER A 192 4.35 -1.26 -7.79
C SER A 192 4.96 -0.19 -8.69
N ASP A 193 4.32 0.10 -9.83
CA ASP A 193 4.75 1.15 -10.76
C ASP A 193 4.57 2.55 -10.15
N ILE A 194 3.44 2.79 -9.46
CA ILE A 194 3.21 4.03 -8.71
C ILE A 194 4.30 4.23 -7.66
N LEU A 195 4.64 3.20 -6.87
CA LEU A 195 5.70 3.25 -5.87
C LEU A 195 7.09 3.51 -6.48
N ALA A 196 7.39 2.89 -7.64
CA ALA A 196 8.64 3.12 -8.33
C ALA A 196 8.78 4.59 -8.78
N ASN A 197 7.76 5.14 -9.42
CA ASN A 197 7.74 6.55 -9.83
C ASN A 197 7.68 7.51 -8.63
N TYR A 198 7.06 7.10 -7.52
CA TYR A 198 7.04 7.88 -6.29
C TYR A 198 8.43 8.01 -5.67
N LYS A 199 9.25 6.97 -5.75
CA LYS A 199 10.64 7.04 -5.30
C LYS A 199 11.40 8.10 -6.07
N ASP A 200 11.26 8.15 -7.40
CA ASP A 200 11.87 9.18 -8.24
C ASP A 200 11.33 10.58 -7.91
N PHE A 201 10.02 10.73 -7.70
CA PHE A 201 9.39 11.97 -7.23
C PHE A 201 10.02 12.48 -5.92
N LYS A 202 10.20 11.59 -4.94
CA LYS A 202 10.78 11.91 -3.64
C LYS A 202 12.26 12.33 -3.72
N GLN A 203 13.01 11.86 -4.72
CA GLN A 203 14.42 12.25 -4.92
C GLN A 203 14.59 13.71 -5.34
N GLN A 204 13.51 14.45 -5.63
CA GLN A 204 13.60 15.88 -5.91
C GLN A 204 14.21 16.63 -4.71
N PRO A 205 15.15 17.57 -4.93
CA PRO A 205 15.85 18.26 -3.83
C PRO A 205 14.95 18.96 -2.81
N SER A 206 13.80 19.49 -3.26
CA SER A 206 12.83 20.17 -2.38
C SER A 206 11.97 19.21 -1.54
N LEU A 207 12.00 17.91 -1.84
CA LEU A 207 11.13 16.90 -1.23
C LEU A 207 11.89 15.83 -0.44
N PHE A 208 13.20 15.68 -0.67
CA PHE A 208 14.01 14.58 -0.14
C PHE A 208 13.92 14.41 1.39
N PHE A 209 13.90 15.51 2.14
CA PHE A 209 13.78 15.51 3.62
C PHE A 209 12.37 15.84 4.14
N ASN A 210 11.36 15.86 3.25
CA ASN A 210 10.01 16.22 3.65
C ASN A 210 9.31 15.06 4.38
N SER A 211 8.93 15.28 5.64
CA SER A 211 8.28 14.25 6.46
C SER A 211 6.93 13.80 5.91
N SER A 212 6.17 14.70 5.28
CA SER A 212 4.85 14.35 4.71
C SER A 212 4.99 13.48 3.47
N VAL A 213 6.03 13.73 2.66
CA VAL A 213 6.38 12.88 1.50
C VAL A 213 6.82 11.49 1.98
N GLN A 214 7.65 11.42 3.04
CA GLN A 214 8.05 10.14 3.63
C GLN A 214 6.86 9.33 4.16
N LEU A 215 5.95 9.97 4.90
CA LEU A 215 4.77 9.29 5.45
C LEU A 215 3.82 8.83 4.34
N PHE A 216 3.70 9.58 3.25
CA PHE A 216 2.89 9.16 2.12
C PHE A 216 3.46 7.94 1.37
N GLU A 217 4.79 7.86 1.22
CA GLU A 217 5.47 6.65 0.74
C GLU A 217 5.11 5.44 1.60
N TYR A 218 5.13 5.59 2.92
CA TYR A 218 4.76 4.53 3.86
C TYR A 218 3.31 4.09 3.70
N LYS A 219 2.38 5.02 3.44
CA LYS A 219 0.97 4.68 3.15
C LYS A 219 0.84 3.85 1.87
N LEU A 220 1.51 4.25 0.79
CA LEU A 220 1.48 3.50 -0.49
C LEU A 220 2.08 2.09 -0.34
N LEU A 221 3.23 1.99 0.33
CA LEU A 221 3.89 0.71 0.58
C LEU A 221 3.01 -0.20 1.45
N ALA A 222 2.47 0.35 2.54
CA ALA A 222 1.59 -0.38 3.43
C ALA A 222 0.34 -0.87 2.72
N TYR A 223 -0.24 -0.07 1.83
CA TYR A 223 -1.43 -0.46 1.08
C TYR A 223 -1.13 -1.71 0.25
N LEU A 224 -0.05 -1.69 -0.54
CA LEU A 224 0.38 -2.84 -1.35
C LEU A 224 0.65 -4.08 -0.47
N LYS A 225 1.34 -3.92 0.65
CA LYS A 225 1.62 -5.02 1.60
C LYS A 225 0.37 -5.57 2.27
N LEU A 226 -0.63 -4.72 2.57
CA LEU A 226 -1.92 -5.18 3.10
C LEU A 226 -2.69 -5.97 2.05
N LEU A 227 -2.66 -5.56 0.77
CA LEU A 227 -3.24 -6.36 -0.32
C LEU A 227 -2.58 -7.73 -0.43
N GLU A 228 -1.24 -7.81 -0.35
CA GLU A 228 -0.51 -9.07 -0.36
C GLU A 228 -0.90 -9.98 0.82
N LYS A 229 -0.86 -9.46 2.06
CA LYS A 229 -1.18 -10.24 3.27
C LYS A 229 -2.63 -10.73 3.31
N ARG A 230 -3.53 -9.98 2.67
CA ARG A 230 -4.98 -10.24 2.69
C ARG A 230 -5.51 -10.71 1.35
N LYS A 231 -4.64 -11.17 0.44
CA LYS A 231 -5.03 -11.65 -0.89
C LYS A 231 -6.20 -12.64 -0.80
N ASP A 232 -6.05 -13.64 0.07
CA ASP A 232 -7.04 -14.72 0.24
C ASP A 232 -8.32 -14.30 1.00
N GLU A 233 -8.44 -13.04 1.42
CA GLU A 233 -9.64 -12.45 2.04
C GLU A 233 -10.28 -11.35 1.20
N ILE A 234 -9.57 -10.85 0.18
CA ILE A 234 -10.00 -9.74 -0.66
C ILE A 234 -10.28 -10.23 -2.08
N PHE A 235 -9.36 -11.00 -2.64
CA PHE A 235 -9.37 -11.45 -4.03
C PHE A 235 -9.84 -12.90 -4.11
N VAL A 236 -11.03 -13.14 -3.57
CA VAL A 236 -11.71 -14.45 -3.57
C VAL A 236 -13.21 -14.23 -3.73
N PRO A 237 -13.96 -15.18 -4.32
CA PRO A 237 -15.41 -15.08 -4.40
C PRO A 237 -16.02 -15.19 -3.00
N LEU A 238 -16.67 -14.11 -2.55
CA LEU A 238 -17.31 -14.03 -1.24
C LEU A 238 -18.79 -13.68 -1.39
N ASN A 239 -19.65 -14.34 -0.62
CA ASN A 239 -21.03 -13.92 -0.47
C ASN A 239 -21.16 -12.68 0.44
N MET A 240 -22.35 -12.08 0.49
CA MET A 240 -22.59 -10.85 1.26
C MET A 240 -22.24 -10.97 2.75
N TYR A 241 -22.52 -12.13 3.37
CA TYR A 241 -22.20 -12.36 4.78
C TYR A 241 -20.69 -12.47 5.01
N GLU A 242 -19.99 -13.27 4.19
CA GLU A 242 -18.54 -13.43 4.29
C GLU A 242 -17.80 -12.10 4.06
N ARG A 243 -18.28 -11.28 3.13
CA ARG A 243 -17.77 -9.91 2.91
C ARG A 243 -17.94 -9.05 4.17
N GLY A 244 -19.09 -9.11 4.82
CA GLY A 244 -19.33 -8.43 6.09
C GLY A 244 -18.34 -8.87 7.17
N VAL A 245 -18.06 -10.17 7.28
CA VAL A 245 -17.07 -10.71 8.22
C VAL A 245 -15.67 -10.19 7.91
N MET A 246 -15.23 -10.20 6.65
CA MET A 246 -13.90 -9.68 6.27
C MET A 246 -13.78 -8.17 6.52
N HIS A 247 -14.85 -7.43 6.26
CA HIS A 247 -14.94 -6.00 6.53
C HIS A 247 -14.76 -5.69 8.02
N GLU A 248 -15.51 -6.37 8.90
CA GLU A 248 -15.39 -6.20 10.35
C GLU A 248 -14.00 -6.58 10.87
N ARG A 249 -13.42 -7.68 10.36
CA ARG A 249 -12.05 -8.05 10.70
C ARG A 249 -11.03 -6.99 10.30
N SER A 250 -11.21 -6.35 9.15
CA SER A 250 -10.32 -5.28 8.71
C SER A 250 -10.38 -4.04 9.61
N LYS A 251 -11.54 -3.72 10.18
CA LYS A 251 -11.72 -2.56 11.06
C LYS A 251 -11.23 -2.80 12.47
N LYS A 252 -11.28 -4.06 12.92
CA LYS A 252 -11.02 -4.45 14.31
C LYS A 252 -9.73 -3.87 14.92
N PRO A 253 -8.56 -3.85 14.23
CA PRO A 253 -7.35 -3.28 14.83
C PRO A 253 -7.47 -1.80 15.13
N LEU A 254 -8.07 -1.02 14.22
CA LEU A 254 -8.29 0.41 14.43
C LEU A 254 -9.31 0.67 15.52
N ASN A 255 -10.40 -0.11 15.58
CA ASN A 255 -11.40 0.03 16.64
C ASN A 255 -10.79 -0.22 18.02
N VAL A 256 -10.03 -1.31 18.19
CA VAL A 256 -9.33 -1.62 19.46
C VAL A 256 -8.37 -0.49 19.82
N LEU A 257 -7.61 0.00 18.85
CA LEU A 257 -6.65 1.09 19.08
C LEU A 257 -7.34 2.40 19.48
N GLN A 258 -8.51 2.71 18.92
CA GLN A 258 -9.33 3.85 19.31
C GLN A 258 -9.95 3.68 20.70
N GLU A 259 -10.46 2.49 21.01
CA GLU A 259 -11.04 2.16 22.31
C GLU A 259 -9.99 2.29 23.42
N ASP A 260 -8.82 1.66 23.25
CA ASP A 260 -7.71 1.72 24.20
C ASP A 260 -7.22 3.17 24.40
N LEU A 261 -7.02 3.91 23.32
CA LEU A 261 -6.60 5.33 23.40
C LEU A 261 -7.63 6.22 24.10
N SER A 262 -8.91 6.01 23.80
CA SER A 262 -10.00 6.80 24.39
C SER A 262 -10.11 6.57 25.89
N GLN A 263 -9.93 5.32 26.34
CA GLN A 263 -9.92 5.01 27.76
C GLN A 263 -8.70 5.64 28.45
N HIS A 264 -7.50 5.42 27.92
CA HIS A 264 -6.27 5.93 28.52
C HIS A 264 -6.21 7.46 28.54
N ILE A 265 -6.72 8.14 27.51
CA ILE A 265 -6.70 9.61 27.46
C ILE A 265 -7.70 10.23 28.45
N GLN A 266 -8.83 9.56 28.69
CA GLN A 266 -9.78 10.00 29.71
C GLN A 266 -9.11 9.94 31.09
N ASP A 267 -8.56 8.78 31.44
CA ASP A 267 -7.87 8.58 32.73
C ASP A 267 -6.70 9.56 32.90
N TYR A 268 -5.93 9.78 31.83
CA TYR A 268 -4.82 10.74 31.82
C TYR A 268 -5.28 12.18 32.06
N ARG A 269 -6.37 12.63 31.40
CA ARG A 269 -6.90 13.99 31.54
C ARG A 269 -7.52 14.25 32.91
N GLU A 270 -8.19 13.24 33.47
CA GLU A 270 -8.70 13.30 34.85
C GLU A 270 -7.53 13.49 35.84
N MET A 271 -6.47 12.69 35.68
CA MET A 271 -5.27 12.78 36.52
C MET A 271 -4.51 14.10 36.34
N LEU A 272 -4.42 14.62 35.12
CA LEU A 272 -3.82 15.92 34.82
C LEU A 272 -4.60 17.05 35.49
N SER A 273 -5.93 17.00 35.41
CA SER A 273 -6.82 17.98 36.05
C SER A 273 -6.66 17.96 37.58
N HIS A 274 -6.57 16.76 38.17
CA HIS A 274 -6.30 16.60 39.60
C HIS A 274 -4.92 17.16 39.98
N THR A 275 -3.88 16.86 39.20
CA THR A 275 -2.52 17.40 39.39
C THR A 275 -2.51 18.93 39.38
N MET A 276 -3.24 19.55 38.45
CA MET A 276 -3.33 21.01 38.37
C MET A 276 -4.03 21.62 39.59
N ARG A 277 -5.03 20.94 40.17
CA ARG A 277 -5.68 21.36 41.43
C ARG A 277 -4.69 21.26 42.59
N LEU A 278 -4.03 20.11 42.75
CA LEU A 278 -3.03 19.90 43.82
C LEU A 278 -1.87 20.93 43.74
N LYS A 279 -1.41 21.29 42.54
CA LYS A 279 -0.39 22.34 42.36
C LYS A 279 -0.85 23.72 42.81
N ARG A 280 -2.13 24.07 42.58
CA ARG A 280 -2.72 25.33 43.07
C ARG A 280 -2.80 25.32 44.60
N ASP A 281 -3.32 24.25 45.17
CA ASP A 281 -3.45 24.09 46.63
C ASP A 281 -2.07 24.15 47.31
N TYR A 282 -1.06 23.52 46.70
CA TYR A 282 0.33 23.58 47.18
C TYR A 282 0.90 25.01 47.12
N ALA A 283 0.64 25.77 46.06
CA ALA A 283 1.06 27.16 45.93
C ALA A 283 0.38 28.08 46.97
N GLU A 284 -0.88 27.84 47.29
CA GLU A 284 -1.59 28.58 48.35
C GLU A 284 -1.03 28.26 49.74
N VAL A 285 -0.68 27.00 50.00
CA VAL A 285 -0.07 26.55 51.26
C VAL A 285 1.35 27.09 51.43
N GLN A 286 2.09 27.29 50.33
CA GLN A 286 3.40 27.95 50.33
C GLN A 286 3.32 29.41 50.82
N GLY A 287 2.17 30.08 50.78
CA GLY A 287 2.01 31.45 51.31
C GLY A 287 2.06 31.58 52.84
N SER A 288 1.98 30.49 53.60
CA SER A 288 1.93 30.53 55.08
C SER A 288 2.81 29.45 55.74
N PHE A 289 3.71 29.88 56.63
CA PHE A 289 4.75 29.01 57.24
C PHE A 289 4.18 27.84 58.06
N LEU A 290 3.11 28.09 58.84
CA LEU A 290 2.42 27.05 59.63
C LEU A 290 1.66 26.05 58.75
N LYS A 291 1.01 26.51 57.67
CA LYS A 291 0.31 25.62 56.73
C LYS A 291 1.31 24.76 55.95
N ARG A 292 2.46 25.32 55.59
CA ARG A 292 3.54 24.62 54.89
C ARG A 292 4.07 23.43 55.69
N MET A 293 4.24 23.57 57.01
CA MET A 293 4.73 22.51 57.88
C MET A 293 3.76 21.34 58.07
N VAL A 294 2.43 21.55 57.97
CA VAL A 294 1.42 20.52 58.27
C VAL A 294 0.81 19.91 56.99
N ALA A 295 0.55 20.72 55.97
CA ALA A 295 -0.11 20.29 54.73
C ALA A 295 0.86 20.15 53.54
N GLY A 296 2.03 20.79 53.58
CA GLY A 296 3.00 20.80 52.48
C GLY A 296 3.55 19.41 52.15
N GLU A 297 4.02 18.66 53.15
CA GLU A 297 4.54 17.30 52.94
C GLU A 297 3.48 16.32 52.40
N LYS A 298 2.23 16.46 52.86
CA LYS A 298 1.13 15.61 52.39
C LYS A 298 0.81 15.89 50.92
N LEU A 299 0.68 17.16 50.55
CA LEU A 299 0.44 17.59 49.17
C LEU A 299 1.61 17.23 48.25
N GLU A 300 2.85 17.31 48.74
CA GLU A 300 4.03 16.89 47.98
C GLU A 300 4.03 15.38 47.71
N LYS A 301 3.70 14.55 48.71
CA LYS A 301 3.52 13.11 48.52
C LYS A 301 2.39 12.78 47.54
N GLU A 302 1.25 13.46 47.64
CA GLU A 302 0.14 13.28 46.70
C GLU A 302 0.52 13.69 45.27
N LEU A 303 1.25 14.79 45.08
CA LEU A 303 1.79 15.21 43.79
C LEU A 303 2.75 14.17 43.19
N GLN A 304 3.65 13.61 44.02
CA GLN A 304 4.56 12.54 43.58
C GLN A 304 3.80 11.28 43.18
N GLN A 305 2.81 10.85 43.97
CA GLN A 305 1.97 9.69 43.66
C GLN A 305 1.17 9.89 42.36
N THR A 306 0.60 11.07 42.17
CA THR A 306 -0.17 11.45 40.98
C THR A 306 0.73 11.48 39.74
N SER A 307 1.95 12.00 39.86
CA SER A 307 2.95 11.98 38.78
C SER A 307 3.34 10.55 38.39
N LEU A 308 3.58 9.67 39.37
CA LEU A 308 3.85 8.25 39.11
C LEU A 308 2.66 7.54 38.47
N ALA A 309 1.43 7.87 38.86
CA ALA A 309 0.22 7.32 38.26
C ALA A 309 0.08 7.73 36.78
N MET A 310 0.34 9.01 36.45
CA MET A 310 0.34 9.48 35.05
C MET A 310 1.37 8.74 34.20
N VAL A 311 2.59 8.54 34.72
CA VAL A 311 3.63 7.76 34.01
C VAL A 311 3.18 6.32 33.78
N LYS A 312 2.50 5.70 34.76
CA LYS A 312 1.95 4.35 34.62
C LYS A 312 0.86 4.28 33.54
N ILE A 313 -0.07 5.24 33.49
CA ILE A 313 -1.10 5.32 32.44
C ILE A 313 -0.44 5.43 31.07
N LYS A 314 0.51 6.37 30.91
CA LYS A 314 1.26 6.57 29.67
C LYS A 314 2.00 5.29 29.24
N LYS A 315 2.65 4.59 30.19
CA LYS A 315 3.32 3.31 29.93
C LYS A 315 2.34 2.22 29.51
N GLN A 316 1.20 2.11 30.19
CA GLN A 316 0.20 1.09 29.88
C GLN A 316 -0.38 1.33 28.48
N ALA A 317 -0.79 2.56 28.18
CA ALA A 317 -1.25 2.96 26.86
C ALA A 317 -0.23 2.60 25.76
N TYR A 318 1.05 2.92 25.97
CA TYR A 318 2.11 2.59 25.02
C TYR A 318 2.22 1.07 24.76
N LEU A 319 2.15 0.26 25.82
CA LEU A 319 2.20 -1.21 25.70
C LEU A 319 0.97 -1.80 25.02
N ASP A 320 -0.22 -1.28 25.33
CA ASP A 320 -1.48 -1.74 24.74
C ASP A 320 -1.50 -1.45 23.23
N ILE A 321 -1.09 -0.25 22.82
CA ILE A 321 -0.97 0.12 21.40
C ILE A 321 0.04 -0.79 20.69
N LEU A 322 1.19 -1.07 21.30
CA LEU A 322 2.19 -2.00 20.73
C LEU A 322 1.70 -3.46 20.65
N SER A 323 0.66 -3.81 21.40
CA SER A 323 0.07 -5.15 21.36
C SER A 323 -0.86 -5.34 20.15
N VAL A 324 -1.51 -4.28 19.67
CA VAL A 324 -2.46 -4.31 18.54
C VAL A 324 -1.84 -4.96 17.29
N PRO A 325 -0.71 -4.49 16.73
CA PRO A 325 -0.13 -5.11 15.53
C PRO A 325 0.34 -6.56 15.78
N LYS A 326 0.68 -6.92 17.03
CA LYS A 326 1.06 -8.30 17.38
C LYS A 326 -0.14 -9.24 17.36
N ASN A 327 -1.30 -8.75 17.80
CA ASN A 327 -2.56 -9.49 17.86
C ASN A 327 -3.27 -9.55 16.50
N TYR A 328 -3.01 -8.57 15.63
CA TYR A 328 -3.66 -8.44 14.33
C TYR A 328 -2.67 -8.42 13.16
N ARG A 329 -1.69 -9.34 13.14
CA ARG A 329 -0.58 -9.37 12.16
C ARG A 329 -1.01 -9.32 10.69
N LYS A 330 -2.15 -9.93 10.34
CA LYS A 330 -2.68 -9.94 8.97
C LYS A 330 -3.28 -8.59 8.54
N TYR A 331 -3.63 -7.74 9.51
CA TYR A 331 -4.26 -6.43 9.33
C TYR A 331 -3.35 -5.30 9.84
N SER A 332 -2.04 -5.54 9.88
CA SER A 332 -1.06 -4.53 10.28
C SER A 332 0.25 -4.69 9.54
N ILE A 333 0.86 -3.58 9.15
CA ILE A 333 2.21 -3.55 8.57
C ILE A 333 3.12 -2.80 9.52
N PHE A 334 4.28 -3.38 9.82
CA PHE A 334 5.37 -2.67 10.48
C PHE A 334 6.35 -2.21 9.40
N ILE A 335 6.37 -0.91 9.11
CA ILE A 335 7.04 -0.36 7.93
C ILE A 335 8.53 -0.65 7.95
N GLU A 336 9.16 -0.50 9.12
CA GLU A 336 10.60 -0.67 9.30
C GLU A 336 11.06 -2.08 8.94
N PHE A 337 10.26 -3.09 9.28
CA PHE A 337 10.57 -4.48 8.94
C PHE A 337 10.29 -4.81 7.47
N GLU A 338 9.26 -4.20 6.89
CA GLU A 338 8.73 -4.58 5.57
C GLU A 338 9.33 -3.76 4.42
N SER A 339 9.99 -2.62 4.70
CA SER A 339 10.46 -1.68 3.68
C SER A 339 11.92 -1.85 3.23
N PHE A 340 12.75 -2.67 3.93
CA PHE A 340 14.20 -2.88 3.68
C PHE A 340 15.06 -1.62 3.50
N SER A 341 14.46 -0.43 3.61
CA SER A 341 15.09 0.87 3.39
C SER A 341 15.47 1.40 4.75
N ALA A 342 16.70 1.90 4.90
CA ALA A 342 17.26 2.37 6.16
C ALA A 342 16.25 3.26 6.91
N THR A 343 15.65 2.69 7.94
CA THR A 343 14.63 3.35 8.73
C THR A 343 15.25 4.15 9.86
N SER A 344 14.55 5.19 10.28
CA SER A 344 14.89 5.97 11.47
C SER A 344 14.99 5.04 12.68
N ASP A 345 16.16 4.97 13.33
CA ASP A 345 16.41 4.12 14.51
C ASP A 345 15.56 4.53 15.74
N PHE A 346 14.79 5.63 15.65
CA PHE A 346 14.10 6.25 16.79
C PHE A 346 12.57 6.13 16.75
N GLU A 347 11.99 5.65 15.64
CA GLU A 347 10.54 5.68 15.43
C GLU A 347 10.03 4.39 14.78
N ARG A 348 8.83 3.96 15.20
CA ARG A 348 8.10 2.82 14.66
C ARG A 348 6.86 3.31 13.93
N HIS A 349 6.66 2.81 12.72
CA HIS A 349 5.47 3.10 11.93
C HIS A 349 4.66 1.83 11.74
N TYR A 350 3.43 1.87 12.24
CA TYR A 350 2.44 0.83 12.00
C TYR A 350 1.37 1.35 11.06
N ALA A 351 0.97 0.53 10.09
CA ALA A 351 -0.11 0.86 9.17
C ALA A 351 -1.26 -0.11 9.31
N PHE A 352 -2.49 0.42 9.33
CA PHE A 352 -3.71 -0.37 9.47
C PHE A 352 -4.68 -0.09 8.31
N PRO A 353 -5.38 -1.12 7.81
CA PRO A 353 -6.32 -0.98 6.71
C PRO A 353 -7.44 0.03 7.03
N SER A 354 -7.85 0.80 6.03
CA SER A 354 -8.87 1.85 6.18
C SER A 354 -9.87 1.84 5.02
N GLY A 355 -11.09 2.31 5.27
CA GLY A 355 -12.19 2.28 4.29
C GLY A 355 -12.91 0.93 4.22
N GLN A 356 -13.70 0.73 3.16
CA GLN A 356 -14.51 -0.48 2.98
C GLN A 356 -13.61 -1.69 2.76
N ASN A 357 -13.69 -2.65 3.68
CA ASN A 357 -12.83 -3.83 3.75
C ASN A 357 -11.33 -3.50 3.76
N GLY A 358 -10.97 -2.27 4.15
CA GLY A 358 -9.59 -1.79 4.13
C GLY A 358 -9.07 -1.38 2.75
N LEU A 359 -9.94 -1.14 1.76
CA LEU A 359 -9.55 -0.95 0.37
C LEU A 359 -9.79 0.47 -0.16
N THR A 360 -10.86 1.14 0.25
CA THR A 360 -11.28 2.42 -0.38
C THR A 360 -10.52 3.64 0.12
N LYS A 361 -9.56 3.48 1.03
CA LYS A 361 -8.68 4.56 1.51
C LYS A 361 -7.27 4.02 1.69
N LEU A 362 -6.29 4.91 1.62
CA LEU A 362 -4.94 4.57 2.06
C LEU A 362 -4.92 4.22 3.56
N PRO A 363 -3.96 3.38 4.02
CA PRO A 363 -3.91 2.92 5.41
C PRO A 363 -3.70 4.08 6.40
N VAL A 364 -4.27 3.93 7.59
CA VAL A 364 -4.01 4.85 8.71
C VAL A 364 -2.63 4.51 9.28
N LEU A 365 -1.78 5.53 9.43
CA LEU A 365 -0.45 5.37 10.01
C LEU A 365 -0.46 5.75 11.48
N VAL A 366 0.08 4.87 12.30
CA VAL A 366 0.35 5.09 13.72
C VAL A 366 1.86 5.20 13.89
N LYS A 367 2.31 6.38 14.30
CA LYS A 367 3.71 6.65 14.60
C LYS A 367 3.93 6.57 16.10
N LEU A 368 4.89 5.74 16.52
CA LEU A 368 5.29 5.59 17.92
C LEU A 368 6.79 5.82 18.07
N PRO A 369 7.25 6.60 19.06
CA PRO A 369 8.67 6.67 19.37
C PRO A 369 9.15 5.34 19.97
N GLU A 370 10.43 5.04 19.79
CA GLU A 370 11.09 3.92 20.47
C GLU A 370 11.17 4.13 22.00
N ASN A 371 11.41 5.38 22.41
CA ASN A 371 11.50 5.75 23.82
C ASN A 371 10.14 6.17 24.39
N LEU A 372 9.81 5.67 25.58
CA LEU A 372 8.59 6.05 26.29
C LEU A 372 8.59 7.54 26.68
N GLU A 373 9.76 8.14 26.91
CA GLU A 373 9.88 9.55 27.30
C GLU A 373 9.27 10.47 26.23
N ASP A 374 9.56 10.17 24.96
CA ASP A 374 9.10 10.93 23.80
C ASP A 374 7.63 10.64 23.42
N PHE A 375 6.99 9.64 24.04
CA PHE A 375 5.62 9.27 23.71
C PHE A 375 4.60 10.31 24.20
N ASN A 376 3.89 10.97 23.30
CA ASN A 376 2.79 11.87 23.67
C ASN A 376 1.43 11.24 23.35
N LEU A 377 0.69 10.89 24.41
CA LEU A 377 -0.63 10.26 24.31
C LEU A 377 -1.67 11.19 23.68
N GLU A 378 -1.64 12.49 23.99
CA GLU A 378 -2.60 13.46 23.46
C GLU A 378 -2.37 13.72 21.97
N ASP A 379 -1.11 13.88 21.57
CA ASP A 379 -0.74 14.08 20.16
C ASP A 379 -1.15 12.87 19.32
N LEU A 380 -0.86 11.65 19.81
CA LEU A 380 -1.24 10.42 19.13
C LEU A 380 -2.76 10.32 18.95
N ASN A 381 -3.53 10.58 20.00
CA ASN A 381 -4.98 10.54 19.94
C ASN A 381 -5.55 11.60 18.97
N MET A 382 -4.99 12.80 18.97
CA MET A 382 -5.39 13.86 18.04
C MET A 382 -5.11 13.45 16.59
N MET A 383 -3.91 12.93 16.30
CA MET A 383 -3.52 12.51 14.95
C MET A 383 -4.43 11.37 14.45
N LEU A 384 -4.69 10.36 15.27
CA LEU A 384 -5.54 9.23 14.89
C LEU A 384 -6.99 9.63 14.71
N SER A 385 -7.51 10.49 15.58
CA SER A 385 -8.87 11.00 15.43
C SER A 385 -9.01 11.75 14.10
N GLN A 386 -8.03 12.56 13.71
CA GLN A 386 -8.01 13.26 12.42
C GLN A 386 -7.93 12.30 11.23
N ASP A 387 -7.03 11.32 11.24
CA ASP A 387 -6.85 10.37 10.13
C ASP A 387 -8.06 9.44 9.95
N ILE A 388 -8.73 9.07 11.03
CA ILE A 388 -9.92 8.20 10.97
C ILE A 388 -11.17 9.00 10.59
N SER A 389 -11.31 10.23 11.10
CA SER A 389 -12.42 11.14 10.77
C SER A 389 -12.27 11.84 9.43
N ALA A 390 -11.07 11.85 8.84
CA ALA A 390 -10.83 12.26 7.46
C ALA A 390 -11.55 11.29 6.50
N SER A 391 -12.85 11.50 6.34
CA SER A 391 -13.54 11.19 5.10
C SER A 391 -12.90 12.04 3.99
N PRO A 392 -12.77 11.52 2.76
CA PRO A 392 -12.74 12.42 1.62
C PRO A 392 -14.04 13.22 1.72
N LEU A 393 -13.91 14.47 2.15
CA LEU A 393 -15.00 15.43 2.23
C LEU A 393 -15.62 15.51 0.84
N PHE A 394 -16.79 14.93 0.67
CA PHE A 394 -17.76 15.38 -0.31
C PHE A 394 -18.89 16.05 0.47
N SER A 395 -18.83 17.38 0.48
CA SER A 395 -19.98 18.19 0.09
C SER A 395 -20.09 18.17 -1.43
#